data_AF-A0A6G0QMK6-F1
#
_entry.id   AF-A0A6G0QMK6-F1
#
_cell.length_a   1.000
_cell.length_b   1.000
_cell.length_c   1.000
_cell.angle_alpha   90.00
_cell.angle_beta   90.00
_cell.angle_gamma   90.00
#
_symmetry.space_group_name_H-M   'P 1'
#
loop_
_entity.id
_entity.type
_entity.pdbx_description
1 polymer ?
#
loop_
_entity_poly.entity_id
_entity_poly.type
_entity_poly.pdbx_seq_one_letter_code
_entity_poly.pdbx_strand_id
1 'polypeptide(L)' 'MHSDYSKSKGGYTASPTSQVAIKGVTISGLTGSATNLYDIVANPKVVSDWSFSGIKVSASTTGNMVGQPNSVSV' A
#
# COMPACT_ATOMS: atom_id res chain seq x y z
N MET A 1 1.95 2.40 -0.74
CA MET A 1 1.86 2.08 -2.18
C MET A 1 0.70 2.84 -2.79
N HIS A 2 0.92 3.48 -3.92
CA HIS A 2 -0.12 4.22 -4.64
C HIS A 2 -0.24 3.73 -6.08
N SER A 3 -1.45 3.38 -6.51
CA SER A 3 -1.78 3.06 -7.90
C SER A 3 -2.79 4.06 -8.50
N ASP A 4 -2.87 5.25 -7.91
CA ASP A 4 -3.81 6.33 -8.24
C ASP A 4 -3.11 7.59 -8.77
N TYR A 5 -1.81 7.51 -9.08
CA TYR A 5 -1.09 8.62 -9.71
C TYR A 5 -1.59 8.84 -11.14
N SER A 6 -1.95 10.08 -11.45
CA SER A 6 -2.33 10.51 -12.78
C SER A 6 -1.33 11.52 -13.33
N LYS A 7 -0.62 11.13 -14.40
CA LYS A 7 0.29 12.05 -15.12
C LYS A 7 -0.47 13.24 -15.71
N SER A 8 -1.70 13.05 -16.18
CA SER A 8 -2.51 14.13 -16.75
C SER A 8 -3.02 15.12 -15.72
N LYS A 9 -3.21 14.69 -14.46
CA LYS A 9 -3.56 15.57 -13.34
C LYS A 9 -2.34 16.06 -12.55
N GLY A 10 -1.16 15.50 -12.82
CA GLY A 10 0.09 15.84 -12.14
C GLY A 10 0.17 15.37 -10.68
N GLY A 11 -0.61 14.36 -10.27
CA GLY A 11 -0.67 13.97 -8.86
C GLY A 11 -1.53 12.75 -8.56
N TYR A 12 -1.56 12.39 -7.28
CA TYR A 12 -2.42 11.34 -6.72
C TYR A 12 -3.88 11.79 -6.69
N THR A 13 -4.78 10.88 -7.02
CA THR A 13 -6.20 11.19 -7.25
C THR A 13 -7.13 10.61 -6.18
N ALA A 14 -6.58 9.85 -5.22
CA ALA A 14 -7.31 8.99 -4.28
C ALA A 14 -8.24 7.97 -4.96
N SER A 15 -8.16 7.82 -6.28
CA SER A 15 -9.02 6.96 -7.11
C SER A 15 -8.15 5.97 -7.88
N PRO A 16 -7.75 4.85 -7.26
CA PRO A 16 -6.84 3.89 -7.89
C PRO A 16 -7.56 3.15 -9.02
N THR A 17 -7.34 3.57 -10.26
CA THR A 17 -7.91 2.96 -11.48
C THR A 17 -6.86 2.25 -12.35
N SER A 18 -5.60 2.22 -11.91
CA SER A 18 -4.53 1.53 -12.61
C SER A 18 -4.92 0.07 -12.91
N GLN A 19 -4.61 -0.36 -14.14
CA GLN A 19 -4.78 -1.74 -14.60
C GLN A 19 -3.48 -2.55 -14.51
N VAL A 20 -2.40 -1.93 -14.02
CA VAL A 20 -1.10 -2.60 -13.86
C VAL A 20 -1.21 -3.63 -12.74
N ALA A 21 -0.85 -4.88 -13.04
CA ALA A 21 -0.81 -5.94 -12.04
C ALA A 21 0.35 -5.72 -11.05
N ILE A 22 0.06 -5.78 -9.76
CA ILE A 22 1.04 -5.62 -8.68
C ILE A 22 0.95 -6.86 -7.79
N LYS A 23 1.78 -7.86 -8.10
CA LYS A 23 1.72 -9.20 -7.50
C LYS A 23 3.03 -9.55 -6.80
N GLY A 24 2.97 -10.40 -5.78
CA GLY A 24 4.17 -11.00 -5.18
C GLY A 24 5.03 -10.03 -4.37
N VAL A 25 4.44 -8.96 -3.81
CA VAL A 25 5.19 -7.97 -3.03
C VAL A 25 5.53 -8.52 -1.66
N THR A 26 6.81 -8.54 -1.33
CA THR A 26 7.29 -8.95 0.00
C THR A 26 7.93 -7.77 0.72
N ILE A 27 7.44 -7.48 1.92
CA ILE A 27 8.06 -6.52 2.85
C ILE A 27 8.41 -7.29 4.12
N SER A 28 9.67 -7.26 4.52
CA SER A 28 10.13 -7.97 5.71
C SER A 28 11.11 -7.14 6.52
N GLY A 29 11.04 -7.26 7.84
CA GLY A 29 12.04 -6.71 8.77
C GLY A 29 12.10 -5.18 8.84
N LEU A 30 11.01 -4.48 8.49
CA LEU A 30 10.98 -3.02 8.52
C LEU A 30 10.92 -2.52 9.97
N THR A 31 11.88 -1.67 10.36
CA THR A 31 11.98 -1.08 11.71
C THR A 31 12.17 0.43 11.64
N GLY A 32 11.75 1.17 12.65
CA GLY A 32 11.98 2.63 12.75
C GLY A 32 10.77 3.37 13.29
N SER A 33 10.64 4.65 12.93
CA SER A 33 9.49 5.48 13.28
C SER A 33 8.88 6.16 12.05
N ALA A 34 7.56 6.31 12.03
CA ALA A 34 6.84 7.01 10.97
C ALA A 34 5.64 7.77 11.53
N THR A 35 5.08 8.71 10.77
CA THR A 35 3.76 9.26 11.10
C THR A 35 2.69 8.20 10.86
N ASN A 36 2.58 7.72 9.62
CA ASN A 36 1.67 6.65 9.22
C ASN A 36 2.43 5.32 9.10
N LEU A 37 1.89 4.25 9.67
CA LEU A 37 2.43 2.88 9.51
C LEU A 37 2.32 2.40 8.06
N TYR A 38 1.18 2.68 7.43
CA TYR A 38 0.87 2.33 6.06
C TYR A 38 0.27 3.52 5.31
N ASP A 39 0.46 3.52 4.00
CA ASP A 39 -0.27 4.43 3.10
C ASP A 39 -0.50 3.68 1.79
N ILE A 40 -1.60 2.94 1.72
CA ILE A 40 -1.97 2.08 0.60
C ILE A 40 -3.24 2.63 -0.03
N VAL A 41 -3.12 2.99 -1.31
CA VAL A 41 -4.24 3.39 -2.18
C VAL A 41 -4.05 2.66 -3.50
N ALA A 42 -4.60 1.45 -3.58
CA ALA A 42 -4.42 0.53 -4.70
C ALA A 42 -5.75 0.05 -5.27
N ASN A 43 -5.75 -0.40 -6.52
CA ASN A 43 -6.92 -1.00 -7.14
C ASN A 43 -6.98 -2.49 -6.72
N PRO A 44 -7.97 -2.92 -5.91
CA PRO A 44 -8.03 -4.29 -5.39
C PRO A 44 -8.13 -5.37 -6.48
N LYS A 45 -8.55 -4.99 -7.70
CA LYS A 45 -8.69 -5.93 -8.82
C LYS A 45 -7.35 -6.37 -9.42
N VAL A 46 -6.26 -5.66 -9.13
CA VAL A 46 -4.95 -5.89 -9.77
C VAL A 46 -3.84 -6.20 -8.78
N VAL A 47 -4.15 -6.34 -7.50
CA VAL A 47 -3.18 -6.73 -6.48
C VAL A 47 -3.43 -8.16 -6.02
N SER A 48 -2.35 -8.92 -5.78
CA SER A 48 -2.42 -10.24 -5.17
C SER A 48 -1.10 -10.62 -4.52
N ASP A 49 -1.13 -11.61 -3.62
CA ASP A 49 0.07 -12.28 -3.12
C ASP A 49 1.07 -11.35 -2.44
N TRP A 50 0.59 -10.41 -1.62
CA TRP A 50 1.46 -9.58 -0.79
C TRP A 50 1.72 -10.26 0.55
N SER A 51 2.95 -10.15 1.05
CA SER A 51 3.37 -10.71 2.32
C SER A 51 4.16 -9.67 3.12
N PHE A 52 3.59 -9.23 4.25
CA PHE A 52 4.24 -8.32 5.18
C PHE A 52 4.60 -9.08 6.46
N SER A 53 5.86 -9.00 6.89
CA SER A 53 6.34 -9.72 8.06
C SER A 53 7.41 -8.93 8.84
N GLY A 54 7.47 -9.14 10.15
CA GLY A 54 8.49 -8.49 10.98
C GLY A 54 8.45 -6.96 10.97
N ILE A 55 7.26 -6.36 10.79
CA ILE A 55 7.08 -4.90 10.81
C ILE A 55 7.10 -4.43 12.26
N LYS A 56 8.16 -3.71 12.65
CA LYS A 56 8.36 -3.12 13.97
C LYS A 56 8.61 -1.62 13.85
N VAL A 57 7.64 -0.93 13.26
CA VAL A 57 7.67 0.53 13.09
C VAL A 57 6.81 1.17 14.19
N SER A 58 7.39 2.11 14.93
CA SER A 58 6.65 2.96 15.84
C SER A 58 5.95 4.05 15.04
N ALA A 59 4.63 3.92 14.86
CA ALA A 59 3.84 4.88 14.12
C ALA A 59 2.84 5.61 15.02
N SER A 60 2.58 6.88 14.71
CA SER A 60 1.54 7.66 15.40
C SER A 60 0.13 7.31 14.92
N THR A 61 0.00 6.82 13.70
CA THR A 61 -1.27 6.43 13.06
C THR A 61 -1.06 5.23 12.14
N THR A 62 -2.11 4.43 11.91
CA THR A 62 -2.04 3.33 10.92
C THR A 62 -1.97 3.85 9.49
N GLY A 63 -2.64 4.97 9.18
CA GLY A 63 -2.73 5.55 7.83
C GLY A 63 -3.76 4.86 6.92
N ASN A 64 -3.64 5.04 5.60
CA ASN A 64 -4.63 4.52 4.63
C ASN A 64 -4.34 3.07 4.25
N MET A 65 -5.40 2.26 4.14
CA MET A 65 -5.34 0.86 3.74
C MET A 65 -6.50 0.54 2.80
N VAL A 66 -6.39 1.03 1.56
CA VAL A 66 -7.40 0.85 0.51
C VAL A 66 -6.84 -0.04 -0.60
N GLY A 67 -7.51 -1.18 -0.80
CA GLY A 67 -7.29 -2.04 -1.96
C GLY A 67 -6.08 -2.96 -1.88
N GLN A 68 -5.48 -3.14 -0.71
CA GLN A 68 -4.54 -4.24 -0.41
C GLN A 68 -5.22 -5.61 -0.58
N PRO A 69 -4.45 -6.68 -0.87
CA PRO A 69 -4.99 -8.03 -0.87
C PRO A 69 -5.28 -8.52 0.55
N ASN A 70 -6.22 -9.46 0.68
CA ASN A 70 -6.63 -10.05 1.96
C ASN A 70 -5.48 -10.78 2.70
N SER A 71 -4.40 -11.13 2.02
CA SER A 71 -3.21 -11.74 2.63
C SER A 71 -2.44 -10.79 3.54
N VAL A 72 -2.69 -9.49 3.44
CA VAL A 72 -2.13 -8.46 4.33
C VAL A 72 -3.18 -8.12 5.38
N SER A 73 -3.07 -8.77 6.54
CA SER A 73 -3.80 -8.40 7.75
C SER A 73 -3.04 -7.29 8.48
N VAL A 74 -3.70 -6.16 8.70
CA VAL A 74 -3.16 -4.97 9.36
C VAL A 74 -3.98 -4.59 10.58
#